data_AF-A0A183CZ76-F1
#
_entry.id   AF-A0A183CZ76-F1
#
_cell.length_a   1.000
_cell.length_b   1.000
_cell.length_c   1.000
_cell.angle_alpha   90.00
_cell.angle_beta   90.00
_cell.angle_gamma   90.00
#
_symmetry.space_group_name_H-M   'P 1'
#
loop_
_entity.id
_entity.type
_entity.pdbx_description
1 polymer ?
#
loop_
_entity_poly.entity_id
_entity_poly.type
_entity_poly.pdbx_seq_one_letter_code
_entity_poly.pdbx_strand_id
1 'polypeptide(L)'
;MRTYNLPLAALQLLIGHCLRQIDAHPLMLVLAAYSSLFYSGNSNSLSTIDVSVGYVSVKTYQPILIAVQILLNTYSGPMLIIFAWWQASVRFSTDFTVFLQKAGSLLGWACAVAHSSMSACLLSIFIQRYHLFVWSVFAPKFLYELAHLLVLTVVALTVYGYDRYYSFIYPCK
;
A
#
# COMPACT_ATOMS: atom_id res chain seq x y z
N MET A 1 8.07 4.50 -11.89
CA MET A 1 7.19 5.26 -12.82
C MET A 1 7.98 5.64 -14.05
N ARG A 2 7.36 5.58 -15.24
CA ARG A 2 7.98 6.13 -16.45
C ARG A 2 8.05 7.66 -16.39
N THR A 3 9.01 8.25 -17.10
CA THR A 3 9.30 9.69 -17.06
C THR A 3 8.11 10.57 -17.46
N TYR A 4 7.23 10.10 -18.35
CA TYR A 4 6.03 10.85 -18.72
C TYR A 4 4.97 10.91 -17.60
N ASN A 5 5.05 10.05 -16.57
CA ASN A 5 4.18 10.08 -15.40
C ASN A 5 4.68 11.03 -14.30
N LEU A 6 5.75 11.80 -14.54
CA LEU A 6 6.27 12.78 -13.57
C LEU A 6 5.21 13.78 -13.05
N PRO A 7 4.32 14.36 -13.90
CA PRO A 7 3.26 15.24 -13.39
C PRO A 7 2.31 14.52 -12.43
N LEU A 8 2.04 13.24 -12.68
CA LEU A 8 1.18 12.42 -11.84
C LEU A 8 1.84 12.12 -10.48
N ALA A 9 3.15 11.90 -10.47
CA ALA A 9 3.92 11.75 -9.24
C ALA A 9 3.87 13.02 -8.38
N ALA A 10 3.98 14.20 -9.00
CA ALA A 10 3.82 15.48 -8.30
C ALA A 10 2.41 15.64 -7.72
N LEU A 11 1.37 15.24 -8.46
CA LEU A 11 -0.01 15.24 -7.98
C LEU A 11 -0.20 14.29 -6.78
N GLN A 12 0.39 13.10 -6.81
CA GLN A 12 0.36 12.14 -5.70
C GLN A 12 0.98 12.72 -4.42
N LEU A 13 2.13 13.38 -4.55
CA LEU A 13 2.77 14.07 -3.42
C LEU A 13 1.88 15.20 -2.88
N LEU A 14 1.27 15.99 -3.77
CA LEU A 14 0.35 17.06 -3.38
C LEU A 14 -0.87 16.51 -2.62
N ILE A 15 -1.49 15.44 -3.12
CA ILE A 15 -2.63 14.78 -2.45
C ILE A 15 -2.25 14.34 -1.03
N GLY A 16 -1.12 13.65 -0.87
CA GLY A 16 -0.66 13.22 0.46
C GLY A 16 -0.42 14.40 1.42
N HIS A 17 0.17 15.49 0.92
CA HIS A 17 0.38 16.70 1.69
C HIS A 17 -0.93 17.38 2.11
N CYS A 18 -1.86 17.57 1.15
CA CYS A 18 -3.16 18.19 1.41
C CYS A 18 -4.00 17.37 2.40
N LEU A 19 -4.01 16.03 2.27
CA LEU A 19 -4.71 15.15 3.21
C LEU A 19 -4.23 15.32 4.64
N ARG A 20 -2.94 15.60 4.84
CA ARG A 20 -2.41 15.90 6.17
C ARG A 20 -2.78 17.29 6.66
N GLN A 21 -2.77 18.29 5.77
CA GLN A 21 -3.14 19.69 6.10
C GLN A 21 -4.59 19.80 6.59
N ILE A 22 -5.50 19.05 5.98
CA ILE A 22 -6.92 19.03 6.39
C ILE A 22 -7.19 18.07 7.56
N ASP A 23 -6.16 17.48 8.16
CA ASP A 23 -6.29 16.45 9.20
C ASP A 23 -7.29 15.34 8.81
N ALA A 24 -7.21 14.87 7.55
CA ALA A 24 -8.15 13.90 7.02
C ALA A 24 -8.18 12.61 7.85
N HIS A 25 -9.38 12.01 7.93
CA HIS A 25 -9.54 10.72 8.58
C HIS A 25 -8.67 9.66 7.88
N PRO A 26 -8.00 8.73 8.61
CA PRO A 26 -7.04 7.79 8.01
C PRO A 26 -7.62 6.91 6.90
N LEU A 27 -8.91 6.61 6.97
CA LEU A 27 -9.64 5.92 5.90
C LEU A 27 -9.54 6.66 4.56
N MET A 28 -9.62 7.99 4.55
CA MET A 28 -9.47 8.77 3.30
C MET A 28 -8.08 8.62 2.71
N LEU A 29 -7.04 8.53 3.55
CA LEU A 29 -5.67 8.29 3.09
C LEU A 29 -5.53 6.88 2.48
N VAL A 30 -6.12 5.87 3.11
CA VAL A 30 -6.16 4.50 2.57
C VAL A 30 -6.90 4.48 1.23
N LEU A 31 -8.07 5.11 1.13
CA LEU A 31 -8.82 5.21 -0.14
C LEU A 31 -8.04 5.96 -1.22
N ALA A 32 -7.35 7.04 -0.87
CA ALA A 32 -6.48 7.77 -1.80
C ALA A 32 -5.30 6.91 -2.28
N ALA A 33 -4.71 6.10 -1.39
CA ALA A 33 -3.67 5.15 -1.76
C ALA A 33 -4.23 4.09 -2.74
N TYR A 34 -5.37 3.47 -2.46
CA TYR A 34 -5.98 2.50 -3.38
C TYR A 34 -6.37 3.13 -4.73
N SER A 35 -6.92 4.35 -4.73
CA SER A 35 -7.30 5.03 -5.98
C SER A 35 -6.08 5.36 -6.84
N SER A 36 -4.93 5.64 -6.21
CA SER A 36 -3.68 5.94 -6.91
C SER A 36 -3.09 4.81 -7.73
N LEU A 37 -3.42 3.56 -7.41
CA LEU A 37 -3.10 2.43 -8.27
C LEU A 37 -3.84 2.54 -9.60
N PHE A 38 -5.14 2.81 -9.56
CA PHE A 38 -6.00 2.84 -10.75
C PHE A 38 -5.73 4.03 -11.66
N TYR A 39 -5.64 5.24 -11.12
CA TYR A 39 -5.39 6.41 -11.97
C TYR A 39 -3.95 6.47 -12.52
N SER A 40 -3.02 5.68 -11.96
CA SER A 40 -1.69 5.47 -12.55
C SER A 40 -1.70 4.50 -13.73
N GLY A 41 -2.87 3.97 -14.11
CA GLY A 41 -3.06 3.07 -15.24
C GLY A 41 -3.02 1.58 -14.88
N ASN A 42 -2.91 1.21 -13.60
CA ASN A 42 -3.03 -0.19 -13.19
C ASN A 42 -4.51 -0.60 -13.09
N SER A 43 -4.74 -1.92 -13.10
CA SER A 43 -6.05 -2.52 -12.86
C SER A 43 -5.92 -3.72 -11.91
N ASN A 44 -7.03 -4.38 -11.62
CA ASN A 44 -7.02 -5.65 -10.87
C ASN A 44 -6.56 -6.85 -11.73
N SER A 45 -5.89 -6.62 -12.86
CA SER A 45 -5.33 -7.66 -13.73
C SER A 45 -3.80 -7.69 -13.66
N LEU A 46 -3.22 -8.89 -13.73
CA LEU A 46 -1.76 -9.06 -13.84
C LEU A 46 -1.21 -8.52 -15.17
N SER A 47 -2.05 -8.47 -16.22
CA SER A 47 -1.64 -7.96 -17.53
C SER A 47 -1.32 -6.46 -17.54
N THR A 48 -1.81 -5.71 -16.55
CA THR A 48 -1.51 -4.27 -16.44
C THR A 48 -0.18 -3.98 -15.74
N ILE A 49 0.45 -4.98 -15.13
CA ILE A 49 1.77 -4.81 -14.52
C ILE A 49 2.82 -4.69 -15.63
N ASP A 50 3.52 -3.55 -15.66
CA ASP A 50 4.57 -3.31 -16.64
C ASP A 50 5.87 -4.05 -16.27
N VAL A 51 5.99 -5.27 -16.78
CA VAL A 51 7.18 -6.13 -16.60
C VAL A 51 8.42 -5.54 -17.28
N SER A 52 8.25 -4.71 -18.31
CA SER A 52 9.39 -4.14 -19.06
C SER A 52 10.27 -3.25 -18.18
N VAL A 53 9.69 -2.60 -17.17
CA VAL A 53 10.43 -1.75 -16.21
C VAL A 53 11.44 -2.56 -15.40
N GLY A 54 11.16 -3.83 -15.13
CA GLY A 54 12.07 -4.71 -14.38
C GLY A 54 13.35 -5.07 -15.13
N TYR A 55 13.39 -4.86 -16.45
CA TYR A 55 14.56 -5.11 -17.28
C TYR A 55 15.35 -3.83 -17.60
N VAL A 56 14.93 -2.68 -17.06
CA VAL A 56 15.65 -1.43 -17.22
C VAL A 56 16.93 -1.49 -16.39
N SER A 57 18.08 -1.39 -17.05
CA SER A 57 19.41 -1.39 -16.43
C SER A 57 19.95 -2.75 -15.96
N VAL A 58 19.37 -3.87 -16.41
CA VAL A 58 19.87 -5.22 -16.06
C VAL A 58 20.44 -5.92 -17.30
N LYS A 59 21.70 -6.39 -17.23
CA LYS A 59 22.39 -7.08 -18.35
C LYS A 59 22.20 -8.60 -18.34
N THR A 60 21.97 -9.20 -17.17
CA THR A 60 21.80 -10.65 -16.97
C THR A 60 20.53 -10.92 -16.17
N TYR A 61 19.92 -12.09 -16.32
CA TYR A 61 18.68 -12.40 -15.61
C TYR A 61 18.91 -12.47 -14.09
N GLN A 62 18.45 -11.45 -13.37
CA GLN A 62 18.51 -11.33 -11.90
C GLN A 62 17.09 -11.19 -11.34
N PRO A 63 16.41 -12.29 -10.98
CA PRO A 63 14.97 -12.30 -10.73
C PRO A 63 14.57 -11.38 -9.57
N ILE A 64 15.38 -11.29 -8.52
CA ILE A 64 15.10 -10.46 -7.34
C ILE A 64 15.09 -8.98 -7.71
N LEU A 65 16.10 -8.51 -8.46
CA LEU A 65 16.20 -7.11 -8.88
C LEU A 65 15.05 -6.72 -9.80
N ILE A 66 14.75 -7.59 -10.78
CA ILE A 66 13.63 -7.43 -11.71
C ILE A 66 12.31 -7.30 -10.93
N ALA A 67 12.07 -8.18 -9.96
CA ALA A 67 10.86 -8.16 -9.14
C ALA A 67 10.72 -6.87 -8.31
N VAL A 68 11.80 -6.41 -7.67
CA VAL A 68 11.79 -5.17 -6.88
C VAL A 68 11.49 -3.95 -7.77
N GLN A 69 12.10 -3.87 -8.96
CA GLN A 69 11.85 -2.78 -9.90
C GLN A 69 10.38 -2.75 -10.37
N ILE A 70 9.81 -3.92 -10.67
CA ILE A 70 8.40 -4.04 -11.03
C ILE A 70 7.51 -3.60 -9.86
N LEU A 71 7.77 -4.09 -8.64
CA LEU A 71 7.00 -3.73 -7.44
C LEU A 71 7.04 -2.22 -7.17
N LEU A 72 8.23 -1.62 -7.16
CA LEU A 72 8.39 -0.18 -6.95
C LEU A 72 7.69 0.63 -8.05
N ASN A 73 7.67 0.14 -9.28
CA ASN A 73 6.95 0.81 -10.36
C ASN A 73 5.43 0.71 -10.17
N THR A 74 4.90 -0.48 -9.90
CA THR A 74 3.47 -0.73 -9.72
C THR A 74 2.90 0.03 -8.52
N TYR A 75 3.62 0.03 -7.39
CA TYR A 75 3.18 0.62 -6.12
C TYR A 75 3.69 2.04 -5.87
N SER A 76 4.36 2.66 -6.84
CA SER A 76 4.87 4.02 -6.73
C SER A 76 3.82 5.05 -6.29
N GLY A 77 2.59 4.95 -6.80
CA GLY A 77 1.52 5.90 -6.46
C GLY A 77 1.12 5.90 -4.98
N PRO A 78 0.69 4.76 -4.43
CA PRO A 78 0.40 4.63 -3.01
C PRO A 78 1.58 5.04 -2.13
N MET A 79 2.80 4.63 -2.52
CA MET A 79 4.01 4.93 -1.77
C MET A 79 4.28 6.44 -1.70
N LEU A 80 4.10 7.18 -2.80
CA LEU A 80 4.29 8.63 -2.83
C LEU A 80 3.26 9.37 -1.98
N ILE A 81 1.99 8.96 -2.00
CA ILE A 81 0.94 9.55 -1.15
C ILE A 81 1.27 9.36 0.34
N ILE A 82 1.60 8.13 0.73
CA ILE A 82 1.94 7.79 2.12
C ILE A 82 3.21 8.54 2.54
N PHE A 83 4.21 8.62 1.67
CA PHE A 83 5.45 9.35 1.93
C PHE A 83 5.22 10.85 2.14
N ALA A 84 4.41 11.49 1.29
CA ALA A 84 4.08 12.91 1.44
C ALA A 84 3.26 13.19 2.70
N TRP A 85 2.30 12.30 3.03
CA TRP A 85 1.55 12.39 4.28
C TRP A 85 2.47 12.24 5.49
N TRP A 86 3.42 11.30 5.46
CA TRP A 86 4.41 11.09 6.51
C TRP A 86 5.27 12.33 6.69
N GLN A 87 5.85 12.86 5.61
CA GLN A 87 6.68 14.06 5.64
C GLN A 87 5.92 15.27 6.19
N ALA A 88 4.68 15.47 5.76
CA ALA A 88 3.82 16.51 6.30
C ALA A 88 3.53 16.29 7.79
N SER A 89 3.28 15.05 8.20
CA SER A 89 2.98 14.70 9.59
C SER A 89 4.17 14.97 10.51
N VAL A 90 5.38 14.64 10.09
CA VAL A 90 6.62 14.94 10.83
C VAL A 90 6.81 16.46 10.97
N ARG A 91 6.39 17.24 9.97
CA ARG A 91 6.52 18.71 9.99
C ARG A 91 5.46 19.40 10.86
N PHE A 92 4.23 18.90 10.89
CA PHE A 92 3.11 19.51 11.62
C PHE A 92 3.00 19.03 13.06
N SER A 93 3.44 17.82 13.38
CA SER A 93 3.34 17.29 14.74
C SER A 93 4.56 17.73 15.58
N THR A 94 4.31 18.47 16.67
CA THR A 94 5.32 18.77 17.69
C THR A 94 5.60 17.55 18.57
N ASP A 95 4.57 16.73 18.80
CA ASP A 95 4.60 15.62 19.75
C ASP A 95 4.69 14.27 19.04
N PHE A 96 5.73 13.50 19.39
CA PHE A 96 5.99 12.18 18.81
C PHE A 96 4.88 11.17 19.13
N THR A 97 4.24 11.27 20.30
CA THR A 97 3.14 10.39 20.72
C THR A 97 1.90 10.55 19.84
N VAL A 98 1.52 11.79 19.53
CA VAL A 98 0.39 12.10 18.63
C VAL A 98 0.67 11.60 17.22
N PHE A 99 1.92 11.73 16.75
CA PHE A 99 2.35 11.18 15.47
C PHE A 99 2.21 9.66 15.42
N LEU A 100 2.74 8.94 16.42
CA LEU A 100 2.64 7.49 16.51
C LEU A 100 1.18 7.01 16.59
N GLN A 101 0.33 7.73 17.33
CA GLN A 101 -1.11 7.41 17.41
C GLN A 101 -1.79 7.53 16.03
N LYS A 102 -1.50 8.61 15.26
CA LYS A 102 -2.04 8.77 13.91
C LYS A 102 -1.51 7.71 12.95
N ALA A 103 -0.22 7.37 13.01
CA ALA A 103 0.37 6.32 12.19
C ALA A 103 -0.20 4.93 12.54
N GLY A 104 -0.39 4.63 13.82
CA GLY A 104 -1.04 3.40 14.29
C GLY A 104 -2.50 3.30 13.87
N SER A 105 -3.24 4.42 13.94
CA SER A 105 -4.61 4.49 13.44
C SER A 105 -4.68 4.24 11.92
N LEU A 106 -3.77 4.84 11.15
CA LEU A 106 -3.65 4.59 9.71
C LEU A 106 -3.37 3.12 9.41
N LEU A 107 -2.43 2.50 10.11
CA LEU A 107 -2.11 1.09 9.95
C LEU A 107 -3.30 0.19 10.30
N GLY A 108 -4.02 0.49 11.38
CA GLY A 108 -5.24 -0.23 11.77
C GLY A 108 -6.33 -0.16 10.70
N TRP A 109 -6.59 1.04 10.15
CA TRP A 109 -7.55 1.21 9.06
C TRP A 109 -7.10 0.53 7.76
N ALA A 110 -5.81 0.58 7.42
CA ALA A 110 -5.27 -0.12 6.25
C ALA A 110 -5.46 -1.64 6.37
N CYS A 111 -5.16 -2.22 7.53
CA CYS A 111 -5.40 -3.64 7.82
C CYS A 111 -6.89 -4.01 7.72
N ALA A 112 -7.78 -3.18 8.27
CA ALA A 112 -9.22 -3.42 8.21
C ALA A 112 -9.77 -3.39 6.77
N VAL A 113 -9.30 -2.44 5.94
CA VAL A 113 -9.68 -2.37 4.52
C VAL A 113 -9.12 -3.57 3.74
N ALA A 114 -7.86 -3.95 3.96
CA ALA A 114 -7.27 -5.11 3.29
C ALA A 114 -7.99 -6.42 3.67
N HIS A 115 -8.32 -6.60 4.96
CA HIS A 115 -9.04 -7.77 5.44
C HIS A 115 -10.47 -7.85 4.88
N SER A 116 -11.18 -6.71 4.83
CA SER A 116 -12.53 -6.67 4.26
C SER A 116 -12.52 -6.94 2.75
N SER A 117 -11.55 -6.40 2.00
CA SER A 117 -11.37 -6.67 0.57
C SER A 117 -11.06 -8.15 0.29
N MET A 118 -10.15 -8.74 1.08
CA MET A 118 -9.84 -10.17 0.98
C MET A 118 -11.06 -11.05 1.29
N SER A 119 -11.82 -10.70 2.33
CA SER A 119 -13.05 -11.41 2.69
C SER A 119 -14.11 -11.33 1.59
N ALA A 120 -14.27 -10.16 0.96
CA ALA A 120 -15.17 -9.99 -0.18
C ALA A 120 -14.73 -10.81 -1.40
N CYS A 121 -13.41 -10.91 -1.66
CA CYS A 121 -12.86 -11.74 -2.71
C CYS A 121 -13.13 -13.24 -2.44
N LEU A 122 -12.89 -13.72 -1.23
CA LEU A 122 -13.18 -15.09 -0.81
C LEU A 122 -14.68 -15.41 -0.88
N LEU A 123 -15.54 -14.48 -0.45
CA LEU A 123 -16.99 -14.62 -0.57
C LEU A 123 -17.42 -14.75 -2.03
N SER A 124 -16.83 -13.93 -2.92
CA SER A 124 -17.12 -13.99 -4.36
C SER A 124 -16.70 -15.34 -4.97
N ILE A 125 -15.52 -15.85 -4.60
CA ILE A 125 -15.03 -17.17 -5.01
C ILE A 125 -15.95 -18.28 -4.47
N PHE A 126 -16.41 -18.15 -3.23
CA PHE A 126 -17.32 -19.13 -2.62
C PHE A 126 -18.67 -19.19 -3.34
N ILE A 127 -19.26 -18.03 -3.66
CA ILE A 127 -20.53 -17.93 -4.39
C ILE A 127 -20.37 -18.54 -5.80
N GLN A 128 -19.25 -18.27 -6.47
CA GLN A 128 -19.02 -18.71 -7.85
C GLN A 128 -18.19 -19.99 -7.99
N ARG A 129 -18.16 -20.84 -6.95
CA ARG A 129 -17.34 -22.05 -6.90
C ARG A 129 -17.59 -23.05 -8.04
N TYR A 130 -18.79 -23.06 -8.63
CA TYR A 130 -19.16 -23.96 -9.73
C TYR A 130 -18.99 -23.34 -11.12
N HIS A 131 -18.61 -22.06 -11.21
CA HIS A 131 -18.40 -21.40 -12.49
C HIS A 131 -17.05 -21.81 -13.09
N LEU A 132 -17.04 -22.30 -14.33
CA LEU A 132 -15.88 -22.92 -14.98
C LEU A 132 -14.63 -22.02 -15.07
N PHE A 133 -14.79 -20.70 -14.91
CA PHE A 133 -13.73 -19.69 -15.03
C PHE A 133 -13.52 -18.85 -13.78
N VAL A 134 -13.97 -19.32 -12.61
CA VAL A 134 -13.80 -18.56 -11.35
C VAL A 134 -12.33 -18.23 -11.09
N TRP A 135 -11.43 -19.20 -11.25
CA TRP A 135 -10.01 -18.98 -10.97
C TRP A 135 -9.32 -18.09 -11.99
N SER A 136 -9.65 -18.17 -13.28
CA SER A 136 -9.02 -17.28 -14.28
C SER A 136 -9.45 -15.82 -14.12
N VAL A 137 -10.67 -15.56 -13.68
CA VAL A 137 -11.20 -14.21 -13.47
C VAL A 137 -10.79 -13.63 -12.11
N PHE A 138 -10.85 -14.43 -11.05
CA PHE A 138 -10.63 -13.95 -9.68
C PHE A 138 -9.20 -14.13 -9.17
N ALA A 139 -8.38 -15.02 -9.74
CA ALA A 139 -7.00 -15.21 -9.26
C ALA A 139 -6.14 -13.94 -9.30
N PRO A 140 -6.17 -13.10 -10.36
CA PRO A 140 -5.41 -11.85 -10.37
C PRO A 140 -5.77 -10.95 -9.18
N LYS A 141 -7.06 -10.72 -8.96
CA LYS A 141 -7.59 -9.91 -7.84
C LYS A 141 -7.20 -10.51 -6.49
N PHE A 142 -7.38 -11.82 -6.32
CA PHE A 142 -7.03 -12.54 -5.10
C PHE A 142 -5.55 -12.40 -4.76
N LEU A 143 -4.65 -12.55 -5.75
CA LEU A 143 -3.21 -12.41 -5.55
C LEU A 143 -2.81 -11.00 -5.10
N TYR A 144 -3.43 -9.95 -5.66
CA TYR A 144 -3.22 -8.58 -5.19
C TYR A 144 -3.65 -8.40 -3.73
N GLU A 145 -4.85 -8.84 -3.37
CA GLU A 145 -5.35 -8.68 -1.99
C GLU A 145 -4.55 -9.52 -0.99
N LEU A 146 -4.12 -10.73 -1.38
CA LEU A 146 -3.22 -11.55 -0.58
C LEU A 146 -1.88 -10.87 -0.37
N ALA A 147 -1.28 -10.30 -1.42
CA ALA A 147 -0.01 -9.57 -1.32
C ALA A 147 -0.14 -8.35 -0.39
N HIS A 148 -1.21 -7.55 -0.53
CA HIS A 148 -1.46 -6.43 0.37
C HIS A 148 -1.61 -6.87 1.82
N LEU A 149 -2.39 -7.93 2.08
CA LEU A 149 -2.59 -8.47 3.42
C LEU A 149 -1.27 -8.98 4.03
N LEU A 150 -0.46 -9.73 3.27
CA LEU A 150 0.83 -10.22 3.72
C LEU A 150 1.80 -9.08 4.07
N VAL A 151 1.90 -8.06 3.21
CA VAL A 151 2.75 -6.90 3.49
C VAL A 151 2.28 -6.13 4.72
N LEU A 152 0.98 -5.85 4.82
CA LEU A 152 0.42 -5.11 5.95
C LEU A 152 0.53 -5.87 7.27
N THR A 153 0.33 -7.19 7.26
CA THR A 153 0.52 -8.04 8.44
C THR A 153 1.97 -8.06 8.90
N VAL A 154 2.94 -8.19 7.98
CA VAL A 154 4.37 -8.09 8.32
C VAL A 154 4.67 -6.72 8.94
N VAL A 155 4.22 -5.62 8.33
CA VAL A 155 4.41 -4.26 8.87
C VAL A 155 3.77 -4.13 10.25
N ALA A 156 2.53 -4.59 10.44
CA ALA A 156 1.83 -4.55 11.73
C ALA A 156 2.57 -5.34 12.82
N LEU A 157 3.10 -6.53 12.50
CA LEU A 157 3.91 -7.32 13.43
C LEU A 157 5.22 -6.61 13.79
N THR A 158 5.88 -5.95 12.84
CA THR A 158 7.10 -5.19 13.15
C THR A 158 6.82 -3.99 14.06
N VAL A 159 5.73 -3.25 13.81
CA VAL A 159 5.33 -2.11 14.65
C VAL A 159 4.91 -2.58 16.04
N TYR A 160 4.13 -3.66 16.12
CA TYR A 160 3.72 -4.25 17.39
C TYR A 160 4.92 -4.76 18.20
N GLY A 161 5.85 -5.47 17.54
CA GLY A 161 7.07 -5.94 18.17
C GLY A 161 7.94 -4.79 18.69
N TYR A 162 8.03 -3.70 17.92
CA TYR A 162 8.72 -2.49 18.34
C TYR A 162 8.06 -1.84 19.57
N ASP A 163 6.74 -1.64 19.55
CA ASP A 163 6.00 -1.06 20.68
C ASP A 163 6.16 -1.90 21.95
N ARG A 164 6.07 -3.23 21.82
CA ARG A 164 6.27 -4.16 22.93
C ARG A 164 7.69 -4.11 23.49
N TYR A 165 8.69 -4.00 22.63
CA TYR A 165 10.09 -3.86 23.02
C TYR A 165 10.34 -2.55 23.79
N TYR A 166 9.77 -1.43 23.34
CA TYR A 166 9.88 -0.14 24.03
C TYR A 166 9.18 -0.14 25.40
N SER A 167 7.98 -0.71 25.49
CA SER A 167 7.25 -0.84 26.75
C SER A 167 8.00 -1.71 27.78
N PHE A 168 8.77 -2.71 27.33
CA PHE A 168 9.60 -3.52 28.21
C PHE A 168 10.81 -2.76 28.77
N ILE A 169 11.45 -1.90 27.98
CA ILE A 169 12.64 -1.13 28.39
C ILE A 169 12.26 0.05 29.28
N TYR A 170 11.15 0.72 29.00
CA TYR A 170 10.68 1.89 29.74
C TYR A 170 9.31 1.61 30.39
N PRO A 171 9.25 0.81 31.46
CA PRO A 171 8.01 0.62 32.18
C PRO A 171 7.58 1.96 32.79
N CYS A 172 6.39 2.46 32.42
CA CYS A 172 5.76 3.56 33.14
C CYS A 172 5.62 3.13 34.62
N LYS A 173 6.18 3.93 35.52
CA LYS A 173 5.99 3.79 36.97
C LYS A 173 4.55 4.14 37.36
#